data_AF-A0A539DLZ7-F1
#
_entry.id   AF-A0A539DLZ7-F1
#
_cell.length_a   1.000
_cell.length_b   1.000
_cell.length_c   1.000
_cell.angle_alpha   90.00
_cell.angle_beta   90.00
_cell.angle_gamma   90.00
#
_symmetry.space_group_name_H-M   'P 1'
#
loop_
_entity.id
_entity.type
_entity.pdbx_description
1 polymer ?
#
loop_
_entity_poly.entity_id
_entity_poly.type
_entity_poly.pdbx_seq_one_letter_code
_entity_poly.pdbx_strand_id
1 'polypeptide(L)'
;KCGLALLWPGGAAPLREIVARADLVTSVSRWMARSPRAILIIGSGTGSRDAVEALTSGGFDPILVPEENSTLRARDRYFQDHPPVGWRRLLPPGLQSPPGPIDDYAAVVLAEAYLEGTGSLPAQE
;
A
#
# COMPACT_ATOMS: atom_id res chain seq x y z
N LYS A 1 1.27 -5.98 13.07
CA LYS A 1 1.77 -4.69 12.55
C LYS A 1 0.97 -4.36 11.29
N CYS A 2 0.89 -3.09 10.91
CA CYS A 2 0.19 -2.62 9.71
C CYS A 2 1.16 -1.73 8.93
N GLY A 3 1.23 -1.92 7.61
CA GLY A 3 1.93 -1.01 6.72
C GLY A 3 1.01 0.13 6.32
N LEU A 4 1.51 1.35 6.37
CA LEU A 4 0.83 2.56 5.90
C LEU A 4 1.63 3.17 4.76
N ALA A 5 0.95 3.63 3.72
CA ALA A 5 1.56 4.37 2.63
C ALA A 5 0.68 5.55 2.23
N LEU A 6 1.29 6.72 2.01
CA LEU A 6 0.62 7.93 1.51
C LEU A 6 1.29 8.34 0.21
N LEU A 7 0.48 8.42 -0.83
CA LEU A 7 0.90 8.75 -2.18
C LEU A 7 0.14 9.97 -2.68
N TRP A 8 0.76 10.69 -3.61
CA TRP A 8 0.16 11.82 -4.31
C TRP A 8 0.06 11.54 -5.80
N PRO A 9 -1.01 12.03 -6.46
CA PRO A 9 -1.03 12.10 -7.92
C PRO A 9 0.19 12.88 -8.42
N GLY A 10 0.87 12.37 -9.46
CA GLY A 10 2.04 13.02 -10.05
C GLY A 10 3.41 12.42 -9.67
N GLY A 11 3.44 11.27 -8.98
CA GLY A 11 4.66 10.46 -8.85
C GLY A 11 5.67 10.97 -7.81
N ALA A 12 5.24 11.78 -6.85
CA ALA A 12 6.07 12.10 -5.69
C ALA A 12 6.40 10.83 -4.88
N ALA A 13 7.57 10.80 -4.25
CA ALA A 13 8.00 9.64 -3.46
C ALA A 13 6.98 9.32 -2.34
N PRO A 14 6.58 8.05 -2.17
CA PRO A 14 5.60 7.66 -1.16
C PRO A 14 6.16 7.87 0.25
N LEU A 15 5.31 8.37 1.17
CA LEU A 15 5.59 8.25 2.60
C LEU A 15 5.15 6.87 3.07
N ARG A 16 5.95 6.25 3.94
CA ARG A 16 5.73 4.88 4.43
C ARG A 16 6.01 4.79 5.92
N GLU A 17 5.21 4.02 6.62
CA GLU A 17 5.37 3.77 8.06
C GLU A 17 4.84 2.37 8.40
N ILE A 18 5.54 1.64 9.25
CA ILE A 18 5.05 0.36 9.81
C ILE A 18 4.66 0.62 11.25
N VAL A 19 3.38 0.40 11.57
CA VAL A 19 2.82 0.68 12.89
C VAL A 19 2.40 -0.59 13.62
N ALA A 20 2.42 -0.56 14.94
CA ALA A 20 1.75 -1.59 15.72
C ALA A 20 0.22 -1.48 15.51
N ARG A 21 -0.51 -2.59 15.67
CA ARG A 21 -1.98 -2.57 15.49
C ARG A 21 -2.66 -1.61 16.47
N ALA A 22 -2.16 -1.53 17.70
CA ALA A 22 -2.66 -0.61 18.72
C ALA A 22 -2.52 0.87 18.31
N ASP A 23 -1.52 1.21 17.50
CA ASP A 23 -1.21 2.59 17.10
C ASP A 23 -1.81 2.97 15.73
N LEU A 24 -2.56 2.06 15.11
CA LEU A 24 -3.10 2.24 13.76
C LEU A 24 -3.98 3.49 13.67
N VAL A 25 -4.99 3.60 14.54
CA VAL A 25 -5.95 4.71 14.54
C VAL A 25 -5.25 6.04 14.79
N THR A 26 -4.33 6.09 15.75
CA THR A 26 -3.56 7.30 16.06
C THR A 26 -2.69 7.74 14.88
N SER A 27 -2.06 6.78 14.19
CA SER A 27 -1.18 7.08 13.06
C SER A 27 -1.98 7.55 11.84
N VAL A 28 -3.11 6.90 11.54
CA VAL A 28 -4.05 7.34 10.49
C VAL A 28 -4.59 8.74 10.79
N SER A 29 -4.99 9.02 12.03
CA SER A 29 -5.47 10.35 12.45
C SER A 29 -4.42 11.43 12.19
N ARG A 30 -3.16 11.15 12.53
CA ARG A 30 -2.02 12.05 12.31
C ARG A 30 -1.81 12.35 10.82
N TRP A 31 -1.94 11.34 9.97
CA TRP A 31 -1.76 11.48 8.53
C TRP A 31 -2.93 12.24 7.90
N MET A 32 -4.17 11.90 8.24
CA MET A 32 -5.38 12.57 7.75
C MET A 32 -5.43 14.04 8.15
N ALA A 33 -4.98 14.40 9.37
CA ALA A 33 -4.89 15.79 9.81
C ALA A 33 -3.91 16.62 8.94
N ARG A 34 -2.84 16.00 8.44
CA ARG A 34 -1.85 16.63 7.55
C ARG A 34 -2.26 16.57 6.07
N SER A 35 -3.29 15.78 5.74
CA SER A 35 -3.72 15.51 4.37
C SER A 35 -5.24 15.39 4.31
N PRO A 36 -5.97 16.51 4.46
CA PRO A 36 -7.42 16.51 4.60
C PRO A 36 -8.20 16.05 3.36
N ARG A 37 -7.52 15.90 2.21
CA ARG A 37 -8.08 15.36 0.96
C ARG A 37 -7.63 13.92 0.68
N ALA A 38 -6.91 13.29 1.61
CA ALA A 38 -6.50 11.91 1.44
C ALA A 38 -7.73 10.99 1.48
N ILE A 39 -7.69 9.95 0.66
CA ILE A 39 -8.66 8.86 0.68
C ILE A 39 -8.03 7.72 1.48
N LEU A 40 -8.74 7.22 2.48
CA LEU A 40 -8.30 6.10 3.28
C LEU A 40 -8.75 4.80 2.61
N ILE A 41 -7.79 3.97 2.23
CA ILE A 41 -8.05 2.64 1.65
C ILE A 41 -7.38 1.57 2.50
N ILE A 42 -7.97 0.38 2.52
CA ILE A 42 -7.43 -0.80 3.21
C ILE A 42 -7.46 -1.99 2.25
N GLY A 43 -6.36 -2.73 2.17
CA GLY A 43 -6.30 -3.95 1.37
C GLY A 43 -7.11 -5.06 2.03
N SER A 44 -7.79 -5.89 1.24
CA SER A 44 -8.61 -7.02 1.70
C SER A 44 -7.82 -8.21 2.30
N GLY A 45 -6.56 -7.99 2.69
CA GLY A 45 -5.64 -9.02 3.18
C GLY A 45 -5.93 -9.53 4.59
N THR A 46 -4.95 -10.25 5.13
CA THR A 46 -5.05 -10.87 6.46
C THR A 46 -5.09 -9.80 7.56
N GLY A 47 -6.14 -9.82 8.38
CA GLY A 47 -6.35 -8.84 9.46
C GLY A 47 -6.95 -7.50 9.01
N SER A 48 -7.45 -7.42 7.77
CA SER A 48 -8.16 -6.26 7.25
C SER A 48 -9.45 -5.96 8.01
N ARG A 49 -10.19 -6.99 8.44
CA ARG A 49 -11.42 -6.84 9.23
C ARG A 49 -11.18 -6.08 10.54
N ASP A 50 -10.23 -6.52 11.34
CA ASP A 50 -9.87 -5.86 12.61
C ASP A 50 -9.39 -4.42 12.38
N ALA A 51 -8.66 -4.17 11.29
CA ALA A 51 -8.19 -2.84 10.94
C ALA A 51 -9.35 -1.91 10.53
N VAL A 52 -10.29 -2.40 9.72
CA VAL A 52 -11.51 -1.68 9.34
C VAL A 52 -12.31 -1.34 10.59
N GLU A 53 -12.60 -2.33 11.45
CA GLU A 53 -13.38 -2.13 12.66
C GLU A 53 -12.75 -1.10 13.61
N ALA A 54 -11.43 -1.17 13.84
CA ALA A 54 -10.72 -0.21 14.66
C ALA A 54 -10.78 1.22 14.09
N LEU A 55 -10.65 1.36 12.77
CA LEU A 55 -10.69 2.66 12.09
C LEU A 55 -12.11 3.24 12.04
N THR A 56 -13.12 2.42 11.78
CA THR A 56 -14.54 2.81 11.85
C THR A 56 -14.94 3.24 13.25
N SER A 57 -14.51 2.51 14.29
CA SER A 57 -14.71 2.91 15.68
C SER A 57 -13.98 4.22 16.03
N GLY A 58 -12.89 4.52 15.33
CA GLY A 58 -12.14 5.77 15.41
C GLY A 58 -12.73 6.94 14.61
N GLY A 59 -13.87 6.75 13.93
CA GLY A 59 -14.54 7.79 13.14
C GLY A 59 -14.04 7.93 11.70
N PHE A 60 -13.30 6.96 11.18
CA PHE A 60 -12.87 6.92 9.78
C PHE A 60 -13.75 5.98 8.95
N ASP A 61 -13.86 6.23 7.66
CA ASP A 61 -14.59 5.35 6.73
C ASP A 61 -13.64 4.82 5.65
N PRO A 62 -12.88 3.75 5.94
CA PRO A 62 -11.92 3.20 4.99
C PRO A 62 -12.60 2.42 3.87
N ILE A 63 -12.15 2.62 2.63
CA ILE A 63 -12.59 1.83 1.49
C ILE A 63 -11.81 0.51 1.46
N LEU A 64 -12.51 -0.62 1.48
CA LEU A 64 -11.88 -1.92 1.30
C LEU A 64 -11.59 -2.17 -0.18
N VAL A 65 -10.32 -2.39 -0.51
CA VAL A 65 -9.84 -2.61 -1.88
C VAL A 65 -9.29 -4.04 -2.01
N PRO A 66 -9.69 -4.80 -3.04
CA PRO A 66 -9.16 -6.14 -3.27
C PRO A 66 -7.64 -6.13 -3.52
N GLU A 67 -6.90 -7.01 -2.85
CA GLU A 67 -5.47 -7.23 -3.10
C GLU A 67 -5.25 -8.21 -4.27
N GLU A 68 -5.74 -7.89 -5.46
CA GLU A 68 -5.48 -8.72 -6.64
C GLU A 68 -4.07 -8.42 -7.20
N ASN A 69 -3.24 -9.47 -7.32
CA ASN A 69 -1.90 -9.44 -7.91
C ASN A 69 -0.85 -8.56 -7.17
N SER A 70 -1.02 -8.37 -5.85
CA SER A 70 -0.10 -7.58 -5.01
C SER A 70 1.35 -8.06 -5.10
N THR A 71 1.61 -9.36 -5.18
CA THR A 71 2.97 -9.92 -5.24
C THR A 71 3.72 -9.55 -6.52
N LEU A 72 3.05 -9.54 -7.69
CA LEU A 72 3.70 -9.19 -8.96
C LEU A 72 4.00 -7.69 -9.04
N ARG A 73 3.05 -6.85 -8.60
CA ARG A 73 3.23 -5.40 -8.58
C ARG A 73 4.25 -4.95 -7.53
N ALA A 74 4.28 -5.58 -6.36
CA ALA A 74 5.27 -5.28 -5.34
C ALA A 74 6.69 -5.65 -5.78
N ARG A 75 6.85 -6.72 -6.57
CA ARG A 75 8.13 -7.05 -7.22
C ARG A 75 8.56 -5.97 -8.19
N ASP A 76 7.66 -5.48 -9.05
CA ASP A 76 7.98 -4.41 -10.00
C ASP A 76 8.41 -3.13 -9.26
N ARG A 77 7.64 -2.72 -8.25
CA ARG A 77 7.93 -1.54 -7.45
C ARG A 77 9.26 -1.64 -6.70
N TYR A 78 9.60 -2.81 -6.16
CA TYR A 78 10.89 -3.04 -5.53
C TYR A 78 12.05 -2.77 -6.51
N PHE A 79 11.95 -3.23 -7.77
CA PHE A 79 13.00 -3.00 -8.76
C PHE A 79 13.03 -1.55 -9.30
N GLN A 80 11.92 -0.80 -9.20
CA GLN A 80 11.94 0.65 -9.45
C GLN A 80 12.73 1.39 -8.36
N ASP A 81 12.51 1.07 -7.08
CA ASP A 81 13.24 1.65 -5.94
C ASP A 81 14.70 1.13 -5.87
N HIS A 82 14.92 -0.12 -6.26
CA HIS A 82 16.21 -0.81 -6.23
C HIS A 82 16.57 -1.40 -7.61
N PRO A 83 17.00 -0.55 -8.56
CA PRO A 83 17.33 -1.01 -9.90
C PRO A 83 18.43 -2.09 -9.85
N PRO A 84 18.29 -3.19 -10.61
CA PRO A 84 19.25 -4.29 -10.56
C PRO A 84 20.62 -3.83 -11.06
N VAL A 85 21.65 -4.02 -10.22
CA VAL A 85 23.04 -3.68 -10.52
C VAL A 85 23.88 -4.90 -10.89
N GLY A 86 24.94 -4.70 -11.68
CA GLY A 86 25.88 -5.76 -12.06
C GLY A 86 25.28 -6.83 -12.98
N TRP A 87 25.62 -8.10 -12.74
CA TRP A 87 25.18 -9.23 -13.56
C TRP A 87 23.65 -9.41 -13.61
N ARG A 88 22.94 -8.93 -12.58
CA ARG A 88 21.47 -8.97 -12.52
C ARG A 88 20.81 -8.10 -13.58
N ARG A 89 21.51 -7.12 -14.18
CA ARG A 89 20.99 -6.30 -15.29
C ARG A 89 20.77 -7.09 -16.58
N LEU A 90 21.43 -8.25 -16.73
CA LEU A 90 21.32 -9.10 -17.91
C LEU A 90 20.15 -10.10 -17.81
N LEU A 91 19.52 -10.22 -16.63
CA LEU A 91 18.38 -11.11 -16.43
C LEU A 91 17.07 -10.37 -16.72
N PRO A 92 16.09 -11.00 -17.41
CA PRO A 92 14.75 -10.43 -17.55
C PRO A 92 14.12 -10.17 -16.18
N PRO A 93 13.39 -9.05 -15.98
CA PRO A 93 12.79 -8.70 -14.68
C PRO A 93 11.92 -9.80 -14.09
N GLY A 94 11.19 -10.54 -14.93
CA GLY A 94 10.34 -11.66 -14.51
C GLY A 94 11.10 -12.84 -13.88
N LEU A 95 12.38 -13.02 -14.22
CA LEU A 95 13.25 -14.05 -13.63
C LEU A 95 14.01 -13.56 -12.40
N GLN A 96 13.92 -12.28 -12.04
CA GLN A 96 14.60 -11.73 -10.87
C GLN A 96 13.70 -11.79 -9.65
N SER A 97 14.11 -12.53 -8.62
CA SER A 97 13.49 -12.45 -7.30
C SER A 97 14.10 -11.30 -6.51
N PRO A 98 13.29 -10.42 -5.90
CA PRO A 98 13.79 -9.37 -5.03
C PRO A 98 14.66 -9.96 -3.91
N PRO A 99 15.87 -9.42 -3.68
CA PRO A 99 16.74 -9.87 -2.60
C PRO A 99 16.30 -9.37 -1.21
N GLY A 100 15.30 -8.48 -1.13
CA GLY A 100 14.79 -7.92 0.12
C GLY A 100 13.30 -8.23 0.36
N PRO A 101 12.80 -7.99 1.59
CA PRO A 101 11.40 -8.18 1.93
C PRO A 101 10.53 -7.25 1.08
N ILE A 102 9.62 -7.86 0.33
CA ILE A 102 8.68 -7.17 -0.56
C ILE A 102 7.39 -6.87 0.20
N ASP A 103 7.16 -7.55 1.33
CA ASP A 103 5.94 -7.48 2.13
C ASP A 103 5.67 -6.06 2.67
N ASP A 104 6.71 -5.25 2.89
CA ASP A 104 6.57 -3.85 3.33
C ASP A 104 6.06 -2.90 2.23
N TYR A 105 6.00 -3.36 0.98
CA TYR A 105 5.51 -2.57 -0.16
C TYR A 105 4.02 -2.75 -0.45
N ALA A 106 3.33 -3.66 0.25
CA ALA A 106 1.92 -3.95 -0.01
C ALA A 106 1.04 -2.69 0.03
N ALA A 107 1.24 -1.82 1.03
CA ALA A 107 0.48 -0.57 1.17
C ALA A 107 0.76 0.42 0.02
N VAL A 108 2.00 0.47 -0.47
CA VAL A 108 2.38 1.35 -1.60
C VAL A 108 1.71 0.87 -2.86
N VAL A 109 1.84 -0.42 -3.16
CA VAL A 109 1.29 -1.05 -4.37
C VAL A 109 -0.23 -0.93 -4.42
N LEU A 110 -0.89 -1.07 -3.26
CA LEU A 110 -2.33 -0.88 -3.16
C LEU A 110 -2.73 0.57 -3.49
N ALA A 111 -2.00 1.55 -2.93
CA ALA A 111 -2.25 2.95 -3.20
C ALA A 111 -1.96 3.33 -4.67
N GLU A 112 -0.90 2.80 -5.27
CA GLU A 112 -0.60 2.97 -6.71
C GLU A 112 -1.71 2.38 -7.57
N ALA A 113 -2.11 1.14 -7.29
CA ALA A 113 -3.20 0.47 -7.99
C ALA A 113 -4.50 1.28 -7.95
N TYR A 114 -4.80 1.88 -6.80
CA TYR A 114 -5.96 2.76 -6.62
C TYR A 114 -5.84 4.05 -7.44
N LEU A 115 -4.66 4.69 -7.46
CA LEU A 115 -4.40 5.90 -8.25
C LEU A 115 -4.44 5.65 -9.77
N GLU A 116 -3.98 4.48 -10.21
CA GLU A 116 -4.01 4.05 -11.62
C GLU A 116 -5.41 3.61 -12.08
N GLY A 117 -6.40 3.59 -11.18
CA GLY A 117 -7.76 3.14 -11.49
C GLY A 117 -7.86 1.64 -11.77
N THR A 118 -6.83 0.86 -11.43
CA THR A 118 -6.86 -0.61 -11.57
C THR A 118 -7.27 -1.32 -10.28
N GLY A 119 -7.27 -0.61 -9.14
CA GLY A 119 -7.99 -1.03 -7.94
C GLY A 119 -9.46 -0.71 -8.12
N SER A 120 -10.25 -1.66 -8.62
CA SER A 120 -11.69 -1.46 -8.79
C SER A 120 -12.32 -1.15 -7.42
N LEU A 121 -13.04 -0.03 -7.34
CA LEU A 121 -14.01 0.20 -6.27
C LEU A 121 -15.09 -0.89 -6.37
N PRO A 122 -15.60 -1.44 -5.25
CA PRO A 122 -16.81 -2.23 -5.33
C PRO A 122 -17.89 -1.36 -5.99
N ALA A 123 -18.49 -1.88 -7.06
CA ALA A 123 -19.61 -1.22 -7.71
C ALA A 123 -20.64 -0.90 -6.62
N GLN A 124 -20.95 0.38 -6.46
CA GLN A 124 -22.04 0.83 -5.61
C GLN A 124 -23.32 0.44 -6.37
N GLU A 125 -23.98 -0.64 -5.95
CA GLU A 125 -25.35 -0.98 -6.35
C GLU A 125 -26.37 -0.14 -5.57
#